data_AF-A0A662K2G3-F1
#
_entry.id   AF-A0A662K2G3-F1
#
_cell.length_a   1.000
_cell.length_b   1.000
_cell.length_c   1.000
_cell.angle_alpha   90.00
_cell.angle_beta   90.00
_cell.angle_gamma   90.00
#
_symmetry.space_group_name_H-M   'P 1'
#
loop_
_entity.id
_entity.type
_entity.pdbx_description
1 polymer ?
#
loop_
_entity_poly.entity_id
_entity_poly.type
_entity_poly.pdbx_seq_one_letter_code
_entity_poly.pdbx_strand_id
1 'polypeptide(L)' 'MAVKKKIIYRGAEAEILLSKYMNYKAVEKRRIEKGYRIKELDHKLRSLRTKEEAKLM' A
#
# COMPACT_ATOMS: atom_id res chain seq x y z
N MET A 1 -18.58 -9.89 -1.52
CA MET A 1 -18.26 -10.26 -0.12
C MET A 1 -17.04 -9.47 0.32
N ALA A 2 -17.17 -8.53 1.26
CA ALA A 2 -16.06 -7.68 1.67
C ALA A 2 -14.98 -8.54 2.37
N VAL A 3 -13.84 -8.75 1.72
CA VAL A 3 -12.70 -9.44 2.32
C VAL A 3 -12.20 -8.57 3.47
N LYS A 4 -12.37 -9.06 4.71
CA LYS A 4 -11.88 -8.39 5.91
C LYS A 4 -10.36 -8.30 5.85
N LYS A 5 -9.82 -7.14 5.44
CA LYS A 5 -8.39 -6.86 5.42
C LYS A 5 -7.91 -6.68 6.86
N LYS A 6 -6.85 -7.40 7.26
CA LYS A 6 -6.25 -7.27 8.59
C LYS A 6 -4.89 -6.59 8.43
N ILE A 7 -4.69 -5.46 9.10
CA ILE A 7 -3.35 -4.85 9.19
C ILE A 7 -2.51 -5.81 10.04
N ILE A 8 -1.41 -6.30 9.46
CA ILE A 8 -0.44 -7.16 10.15
C ILE A 8 0.79 -6.38 10.59
N TYR A 9 1.09 -5.26 9.92
CA TYR A 9 2.16 -4.37 10.29
C TYR A 9 1.87 -2.94 9.83
N ARG A 10 2.29 -1.95 10.62
CA ARG A 10 2.17 -0.53 10.29
C ARG A 10 3.52 0.16 10.46
N GLY A 11 4.11 0.58 9.36
CA GLY A 11 5.32 1.38 9.35
C GLY A 11 5.02 2.86 9.12
N ALA A 12 6.09 3.66 9.06
CA ALA A 12 5.96 5.06 8.68
C ALA A 12 5.46 5.19 7.23
N GLU A 13 6.04 4.47 6.28
CA GLU A 13 5.76 4.68 4.85
C GLU A 13 4.54 3.91 4.33
N ALA A 14 4.31 2.70 4.84
CA ALA A 14 3.25 1.82 4.39
C ALA A 14 2.70 0.94 5.52
N GLU A 15 1.44 0.53 5.36
CA GLU A 15 0.81 -0.56 6.08
C GLU A 15 0.91 -1.85 5.27
N ILE A 16 1.16 -2.95 5.95
CA ILE A 16 1.09 -4.30 5.37
C ILE A 16 -0.22 -4.92 5.85
N LEU A 17 -1.06 -5.32 4.90
CA LEU A 17 -2.34 -5.94 5.14
C LEU A 17 -2.32 -7.38 4.66
N LEU A 18 -2.79 -8.28 5.51
CA LEU A 18 -3.19 -9.61 5.09
C LEU A 18 -4.56 -9.52 4.41
N SER A 19 -4.60 -9.91 3.15
CA SER A 19 -5.79 -9.84 2.30
C SER A 19 -5.99 -11.14 1.52
N LYS A 20 -7.02 -11.16 0.65
CA LYS A 20 -7.22 -12.22 -0.33
C LYS A 20 -7.31 -11.61 -1.72
N TYR A 21 -6.65 -12.22 -2.69
CA TYR A 21 -6.73 -11.88 -4.12
C TYR A 21 -7.03 -13.16 -4.91
N MET A 22 -8.09 -13.16 -5.71
CA MET A 22 -8.55 -14.34 -6.46
C MET A 22 -8.67 -15.62 -5.59
N ASN A 23 -9.21 -15.49 -4.37
CA ASN A 23 -9.29 -16.54 -3.34
C ASN A 23 -7.96 -17.05 -2.74
N TYR A 24 -6.82 -16.53 -3.18
CA TYR A 24 -5.52 -16.81 -2.56
C TYR A 24 -5.21 -15.83 -1.44
N LYS A 25 -4.47 -16.30 -0.42
CA LYS A 25 -3.89 -15.40 0.59
C LYS A 25 -2.90 -14.48 -0.10
N ALA A 26 -3.04 -13.17 0.12
CA ALA A 26 -2.18 -12.16 -0.47
C ALA A 26 -1.70 -11.18 0.59
N VAL A 27 -0.56 -10.55 0.32
CA VAL A 27 -0.02 -9.45 1.12
C VAL A 27 -0.21 -8.17 0.32
N GLU A 28 -0.97 -7.23 0.88
CA GLU A 28 -1.20 -5.93 0.28
C GLU A 28 -0.36 -4.88 1.01
N LYS A 29 0.56 -4.25 0.29
CA LYS A 29 1.36 -3.12 0.81
C LYS A 29 0.69 -1.81 0.42
N ARG A 30 0.08 -1.13 1.40
CA ARG A 30 -0.63 0.14 1.21
C ARG A 30 0.21 1.31 1.70
N ARG A 31 0.65 2.18 0.80
CA ARG A 31 1.33 3.43 1.16
C ARG A 31 0.33 4.40 1.83
N ILE A 32 0.75 5.06 2.91
CA ILE A 32 -0.09 5.99 3.70
C ILE A 32 0.18 7.43 3.25
N GLU A 33 -0.85 8.28 3.28
CA GLU A 33 -0.70 9.71 2.95
C GLU A 33 0.15 10.43 3.99
N LYS A 34 0.95 11.37 3.52
CA LYS A 34 1.76 12.23 4.39
C LYS A 34 1.13 13.61 4.47
N GLY A 35 0.42 13.87 5.56
CA GLY A 35 -0.28 15.15 5.78
C GLY A 35 0.62 16.38 5.79
N TYR A 36 1.93 16.21 5.98
CA TYR A 36 2.91 17.30 5.90
C TYR A 36 3.32 17.67 4.46
N ARG A 37 2.86 16.93 3.44
CA ARG A 37 3.21 17.17 2.03
C ARG A 37 2.03 17.79 1.28
N ILE A 38 2.35 18.52 0.21
CA ILE A 38 1.37 18.95 -0.79
C ILE A 38 0.72 17.69 -1.38
N LYS A 39 -0.62 17.66 -1.45
CA LYS A 39 -1.40 16.48 -1.86
C LYS A 39 -0.97 15.90 -3.21
N GLU A 40 -0.77 16.78 -4.20
CA GLU A 40 -0.34 16.38 -5.55
C GLU A 40 1.05 15.73 -5.54
N LEU A 41 1.96 16.28 -4.74
CA LEU A 41 3.32 15.76 -4.60
C LEU A 41 3.30 14.39 -3.89
N ASP A 42 2.54 14.24 -2.81
CA ASP A 42 2.44 12.97 -2.10
C ASP A 42 1.84 11.88 -2.98
N HIS A 43 0.78 12.21 -3.73
CA HIS A 43 0.16 11.29 -4.67
C HIS A 43 1.14 10.86 -5.76
N LYS A 44 1.84 11.81 -6.40
CA LYS A 44 2.84 11.53 -7.42
C LYS A 44 3.97 10.65 -6.88
N LEU A 45 4.50 10.97 -5.71
CA LEU A 45 5.60 10.23 -5.08
C LEU A 45 5.18 8.79 -4.74
N ARG A 46 4.01 8.61 -4.12
CA ARG A 46 3.48 7.29 -3.79
C ARG A 46 3.24 6.44 -5.03
N SER A 47 2.64 7.03 -6.07
CA SER A 47 2.37 6.33 -7.33
C SER A 47 3.65 5.85 -8.01
N LEU A 48 4.66 6.73 -8.12
CA LEU A 48 5.96 6.39 -8.69
C LEU A 48 6.64 5.27 -7.90
N ARG A 49 6.72 5.40 -6.56
CA ARG A 49 7.36 4.37 -5.72
C ARG A 49 6.66 3.01 -5.80
N THR A 50 5.32 2.98 -5.88
CA THR A 50 4.58 1.72 -6.07
C THR A 50 4.89 1.09 -7.43
N LYS A 51 4.95 1.89 -8.50
CA LYS A 51 5.28 1.40 -9.85
C LYS A 51 6.71 0.87 -9.93
N GLU A 52 7.67 1.59 -9.38
CA GLU A 52 9.07 1.16 -9.36
C GLU A 52 9.26 -0.11 -8.52
N GLU A 53 8.60 -0.21 -7.36
CA GLU A 53 8.63 -1.42 -6.53
C GLU A 53 8.05 -2.63 -7.27
N ALA A 54 6.98 -2.45 -8.05
CA ALA A 54 6.39 -3.51 -8.87
C ALA A 54 7.29 -3.95 -10.04
N LYS A 55 8.24 -3.13 -10.49
CA LYS A 55 9.22 -3.49 -11.53
C LYS A 55 10.41 -4.28 -11.00
N LEU A 56 10.69 -4.18 -9.70
CA LEU A 56 11.81 -4.87 -9.04
C LEU A 56 11.47 -6.34 -8.69
N MET A 57 10.23 -6.75 -8.92
CA MET A 57 9.73 -8.11 -8.72
C MET A 57 9.44 -8.76 -10.07
#